data_AF-U5S3P7-F1
#
_entry.id   AF-U5S3P7-F1
#
_cell.length_a   1.000
_cell.length_b   1.000
_cell.length_c   1.000
_cell.angle_alpha   90.00
_cell.angle_beta   90.00
_cell.angle_gamma   90.00
#
_symmetry.space_group_name_H-M   'P 1'
#
loop_
_entity.id
_entity.type
_entity.pdbx_description
1 polymer ?
#
loop_
_entity_poly.entity_id
_entity_poly.type
_entity_poly.pdbx_seq_one_letter_code
_entity_poly.pdbx_strand_id
1 'polypeptide(L)' 'MAEISYKVAIFLRRLGYNAANCGNDTSMSIPLAVQAGLGEAGRNGLLITQKFGPRLRIAKVYTDLELAPDK' A
#
# COMPACT_ATOMS: atom_id res chain seq x y z
N MET A 1 5.47 9.50 0.54
CA MET A 1 4.67 8.66 -0.38
C MET A 1 5.41 8.39 -1.68
N ALA A 2 5.63 9.40 -2.53
CA ALA A 2 6.24 9.23 -3.84
C ALA A 2 7.62 8.59 -3.78
N GLU A 3 8.52 9.13 -2.95
CA GLU A 3 9.89 8.62 -2.84
C GLU A 3 9.95 7.14 -2.38
N ILE A 4 9.26 6.79 -1.30
CA ILE A 4 9.28 5.43 -0.74
C ILE A 4 8.68 4.43 -1.74
N SER A 5 7.50 4.72 -2.28
CA SER A 5 6.86 3.82 -3.27
C SER A 5 7.69 3.66 -4.54
N TYR A 6 8.36 4.73 -4.99
CA TYR A 6 9.28 4.67 -6.13
C TYR A 6 10.51 3.81 -5.82
N LYS A 7 11.16 3.99 -4.68
CA LYS A 7 12.33 3.19 -4.27
C LYS A 7 11.98 1.70 -4.17
N VAL A 8 10.82 1.35 -3.61
CA VAL A 8 10.33 -0.03 -3.54
C VAL A 8 10.10 -0.61 -4.94
N ALA A 9 9.45 0.14 -5.84
CA ALA A 9 9.24 -0.32 -7.21
C ALA A 9 10.57 -0.54 -7.98
N ILE A 10 11.55 0.35 -7.81
CA ILE A 10 12.89 0.18 -8.41
C ILE A 10 13.60 -1.05 -7.82
N PHE A 11 13.50 -1.27 -6.52
CA PHE A 11 14.06 -2.44 -5.87
C PHE A 11 13.49 -3.74 -6.47
N LEU A 12 12.16 -3.84 -6.57
CA LEU A 12 11.49 -5.02 -7.14
C LEU A 12 11.86 -5.23 -8.62
N ARG A 13 11.91 -4.16 -9.43
CA ARG A 13 12.37 -4.24 -10.82
C ARG A 13 13.82 -4.72 -10.96
N ARG A 14 14.71 -4.34 -10.04
CA ARG A 14 16.10 -4.81 -10.02
C ARG A 14 16.22 -6.28 -9.64
N LEU A 15 15.22 -6.85 -8.97
CA LEU A 15 15.13 -8.29 -8.70
C LEU A 15 14.54 -9.09 -9.88
N GLY A 16 14.13 -8.42 -10.96
CA GLY A 16 13.57 -9.07 -12.15
C GLY A 16 12.04 -9.12 -12.21
N TYR A 17 11.34 -8.47 -11.26
CA TYR A 17 9.88 -8.45 -11.19
C TYR A 17 9.29 -7.19 -11.84
N ASN A 18 8.08 -7.31 -12.40
CA ASN A 18 7.34 -6.14 -12.83
C ASN A 18 6.75 -5.44 -11.61
N ALA A 19 7.00 -4.14 -11.44
CA ALA A 19 6.43 -3.37 -10.35
C ALA A 19 5.94 -1.99 -10.80
N ALA A 20 4.79 -1.54 -10.30
CA ALA A 20 4.19 -0.24 -10.62
C ALA A 20 3.90 0.56 -9.33
N ASN A 21 4.47 1.76 -9.22
CA ASN A 21 4.20 2.69 -8.13
C ASN A 21 2.93 3.51 -8.44
N CYS A 22 1.92 3.44 -7.58
CA CYS A 22 0.61 4.04 -7.87
C CYS A 22 0.28 5.31 -7.08
N GLY A 23 1.00 5.60 -5.99
CA GLY A 23 0.67 6.74 -5.13
C GLY A 23 -0.81 6.73 -4.70
N ASN A 24 -1.56 7.77 -5.07
CA ASN A 24 -3.00 7.88 -4.82
C ASN A 24 -3.89 7.30 -5.93
N ASP A 25 -3.34 7.03 -7.12
CA ASP A 25 -4.11 6.63 -8.31
C ASP A 25 -4.29 5.10 -8.44
N THR A 26 -4.81 4.67 -9.59
CA THR A 26 -4.96 3.27 -10.07
C THR A 26 -6.02 2.44 -9.33
N SER A 27 -6.19 2.63 -8.02
CA SER A 27 -7.13 1.84 -7.21
C SER A 27 -7.50 2.54 -5.90
N MET A 28 -8.50 2.05 -5.17
CA MET A 28 -8.87 2.62 -3.87
C MET A 28 -7.89 2.17 -2.79
N SER A 29 -7.15 3.11 -2.20
CA SER A 29 -6.10 2.78 -1.22
C SER A 29 -6.65 2.21 0.09
N ILE A 30 -7.83 2.66 0.55
CA ILE A 30 -8.38 2.22 1.85
C ILE A 30 -8.81 0.75 1.83
N PRO A 31 -9.65 0.29 0.87
CA PRO A 31 -10.00 -1.13 0.78
C PRO A 31 -8.78 -2.06 0.70
N LEU A 32 -7.75 -1.67 -0.07
CA LEU A 32 -6.52 -2.45 -0.19
C LEU A 32 -5.72 -2.48 1.12
N ALA A 33 -5.66 -1.38 1.85
CA ALA A 33 -5.00 -1.34 3.15
C ALA A 33 -5.73 -2.18 4.20
N VAL A 34 -7.06 -2.23 4.15
CA VAL A 34 -7.86 -3.14 4.99
C VAL A 34 -7.59 -4.60 4.62
N GLN A 35 -7.58 -4.94 3.33
CA GLN A 35 -7.24 -6.29 2.87
C GLN A 35 -5.81 -6.72 3.21
N ALA A 36 -4.88 -5.78 3.30
CA ALA A 36 -3.50 -6.02 3.71
C ALA A 36 -3.30 -6.00 5.25
N GLY A 37 -4.38 -6.01 6.04
CA GLY A 37 -4.30 -6.09 7.50
C GLY A 37 -3.77 -4.84 8.18
N LEU A 38 -3.68 -3.69 7.50
CA LEU A 38 -3.09 -2.47 8.08
C LEU A 38 -4.01 -1.77 9.09
N GLY A 39 -5.31 -2.05 9.05
CA GLY A 39 -6.31 -1.45 9.92
C GLY A 39 -7.74 -1.60 9.39
N GLU A 40 -8.65 -0.79 9.91
CA GLU A 40 -10.08 -0.85 9.60
C GLU A 40 -10.58 0.43 8.93
N ALA A 41 -11.69 0.33 8.19
CA ALA A 41 -12.34 1.51 7.61
C ALA A 41 -13.11 2.29 8.69
N GLY A 42 -12.73 3.55 8.90
CA GLY A 42 -13.43 4.45 9.82
C GLY A 42 -14.67 5.10 9.23
N ARG A 43 -15.60 5.54 10.08
CA ARG A 43 -16.81 6.31 9.67
C ARG A 43 -16.47 7.58 8.88
N ASN A 44 -15.30 8.17 9.13
CA ASN A 44 -14.78 9.33 8.41
C ASN A 44 -14.22 8.97 7.02
N GLY A 45 -14.32 7.72 6.58
CA GLY A 45 -13.79 7.25 5.30
C GLY A 45 -12.27 7.22 5.26
N LEU A 46 -11.58 7.16 6.41
CA LEU A 46 -10.12 7.01 6.51
C LEU A 46 -9.77 5.64 7.09
N LEU A 47 -8.56 5.16 6.79
CA LEU A 47 -8.01 3.96 7.42
C LEU A 47 -7.66 4.27 8.89
N ILE A 48 -8.17 3.49 9.82
CA ILE A 48 -7.85 3.56 11.25
C ILE A 48 -6.86 2.44 11.57
N THR A 49 -5.67 2.82 12.01
CA THR A 49 -4.63 1.86 12.43
C THR A 49 -4.47 1.84 13.93
N GLN A 50 -4.08 0.69 14.48
CA GLN A 50 -3.94 0.51 15.94
C GLN A 50 -2.98 1.53 16.58
N LYS A 51 -1.90 1.89 15.87
CA LYS A 51 -0.83 2.74 16.41
C LYS A 51 -1.06 4.24 16.22
N PHE A 52 -1.63 4.65 15.08
CA PHE A 52 -1.69 6.06 14.69
C PHE A 52 -3.12 6.58 14.46
N GLY A 53 -4.13 5.71 14.61
CA GLY A 53 -5.50 6.03 14.21
C GLY A 53 -5.54 6.43 12.72
N PRO A 54 -6.25 7.51 12.35
CA PRO A 54 -6.32 8.01 10.97
C PRO A 54 -5.14 8.89 10.55
N ARG A 55 -4.18 9.20 11.44
CA ARG A 55 -3.13 10.21 11.18
C ARG A 55 -1.94 9.61 10.42
N LEU A 56 -2.21 9.00 9.28
CA LEU A 56 -1.18 8.48 8.39
C LEU A 56 -1.56 8.60 6.92
N ARG A 57 -0.56 8.36 6.07
CA ARG A 57 -0.69 8.41 4.60
C ARG A 57 -0.23 7.07 4.03
N ILE A 58 -1.05 6.45 3.19
CA ILE A 58 -0.81 5.14 2.57
C ILE A 58 -0.50 5.25 1.07
N ALA A 59 0.38 4.39 0.58
CA ALA A 59 0.67 4.21 -0.84
C ALA A 59 0.75 2.71 -1.14
N LYS A 60 0.61 2.34 -2.42
CA LYS A 60 0.66 0.95 -2.87
C LYS A 60 1.59 0.80 -4.07
N VAL A 61 2.16 -0.40 -4.19
CA VAL A 61 2.96 -0.86 -5.32
C VAL A 61 2.36 -2.18 -5.77
N TYR A 62 1.99 -2.29 -7.04
CA TYR A 62 1.60 -3.57 -7.63
C TYR A 62 2.85 -4.27 -8.14
N THR A 63 2.92 -5.59 -7.96
CA THR A 63 4.04 -6.40 -8.40
C THR A 63 3.56 -7.81 -8.76
N ASP A 64 4.28 -8.49 -9.66
CA ASP A 64 4.05 -9.90 -10.02
C ASP A 64 4.81 -10.90 -9.14
N LEU A 65 5.73 -10.40 -8.30
CA LEU A 65 6.35 -11.17 -7.21
C LEU A 65 5.29 -11.85 -6.32
N GLU A 66 5.40 -13.16 -6.18
CA GLU A 66 4.58 -13.93 -5.23
C GLU A 66 4.97 -13.60 -3.78
N LEU A 67 4.02 -13.06 -3.03
CA LEU A 67 4.18 -12.71 -1.62
C LEU A 67 3.11 -13.42 -0.79
N ALA A 68 3.46 -13.82 0.43
CA ALA A 68 2.47 -14.32 1.38
C ALA A 68 1.54 -13.16 1.80
N PRO A 69 0.21 -13.27 1.62
CA PRO A 69 -0.71 -12.23 2.06
C PRO A 69 -0.78 -12.12 3.59
N ASP A 70 -0.85 -10.89 4.08
CA ASP A 70 -1.19 -10.61 5.48
C ASP A 70 -2.68 -10.90 5.76
N LYS A 71 -3.04 -10.92 7.05
CA LYS A 71 -4.41 -11.16 7.54
C LYS A 71 -5.08 -9.89 8.03
#